data_AF-A0A955QL89-F1
#
_entry.id   AF-A0A955QL89-F1
#
_cell.length_a   1.000
_cell.length_b   1.000
_cell.length_c   1.000
_cell.angle_alpha   90.00
_cell.angle_beta   90.00
_cell.angle_gamma   90.00
#
_symmetry.space_group_name_H-M   'P 1'
#
loop_
_entity.id
_entity.type
_entity.pdbx_description
1 polymer ?
#
loop_
_entity_poly.entity_id
_entity_poly.type
_entity_poly.pdbx_seq_one_letter_code
_entity_poly.pdbx_strand_id
1 'polypeptide(L)'
;MKVGVLRETYPGENRVALVPAVLASLKKGGIDVVLEAGAGMASGYPDAEYANKGAQVVASRSQVFQESDCIVQVRMLGANPHEGKADLQLFRNGQMVMGTAEALTNISSVQELASLGVTSFALELMPRITRAQSMDILSSMGTVAGYKGVLLAANSLPKMFPMLMTAAGTVTPAKVLIIGAGVAGLQAISVARRLGAAVEAYDIRPAVKEQILSLGAKFVELPLETGEAEDKGGYAKAQDEAFYKKQRELL
;
A
#
# COMPACT_ATOMS: atom_id res chain seq x y z
N MET A 1 20.68 -17.80 6.68
CA MET A 1 19.81 -17.51 5.52
C MET A 1 20.11 -16.09 5.07
N LYS A 2 20.18 -15.84 3.76
CA LYS A 2 20.39 -14.50 3.17
C LYS A 2 19.13 -14.00 2.48
N VAL A 3 18.73 -12.76 2.77
CA VAL A 3 17.66 -12.05 2.07
C VAL A 3 18.28 -11.01 1.12
N GLY A 4 17.86 -11.05 -0.14
CA GLY A 4 18.31 -10.16 -1.19
C GLY A 4 17.31 -9.03 -1.43
N VAL A 5 17.75 -7.79 -1.30
CA VAL A 5 16.95 -6.59 -1.55
C VAL A 5 17.39 -5.99 -2.87
N LEU A 6 16.46 -5.96 -3.82
CA LEU A 6 16.71 -5.47 -5.17
C LEU A 6 16.31 -4.01 -5.32
N ARG A 7 16.94 -3.32 -6.27
CA ARG A 7 16.43 -2.04 -6.76
C ARG A 7 15.20 -2.31 -7.63
N GLU A 8 14.15 -1.54 -7.42
CA GLU A 8 12.94 -1.63 -8.24
C GLU A 8 13.23 -1.10 -9.66
N THR A 9 12.67 -1.79 -10.66
CA THR A 9 12.85 -1.45 -12.08
C THR A 9 11.56 -0.95 -12.74
N TYR A 10 10.41 -1.09 -12.07
CA TYR A 10 9.15 -0.58 -12.59
C TYR A 10 9.20 0.96 -12.69
N PRO A 11 8.80 1.57 -13.83
CA PRO A 11 8.86 3.02 -14.01
C PRO A 11 8.10 3.79 -12.91
N GLY A 12 8.80 4.69 -12.23
CA GLY A 12 8.23 5.53 -11.17
C GLY A 12 8.08 4.85 -9.80
N GLU A 13 8.49 3.58 -9.66
CA GLU A 13 8.59 2.93 -8.36
C GLU A 13 9.77 3.51 -7.57
N ASN A 14 9.46 4.20 -6.48
CA ASN A 14 10.46 4.86 -5.64
C ASN A 14 10.62 4.15 -4.28
N ARG A 15 9.83 3.11 -3.99
CA ARG A 15 9.89 2.34 -2.74
C ARG A 15 11.01 1.30 -2.80
N VAL A 16 11.37 0.78 -1.63
CA VAL A 16 12.32 -0.34 -1.44
C VAL A 16 11.71 -1.36 -0.48
N ALA A 17 11.97 -2.65 -0.71
CA ALA A 17 11.32 -3.72 0.04
C ALA A 17 11.75 -3.80 1.51
N LEU A 18 12.98 -3.40 1.83
CA LEU A 18 13.49 -3.31 3.21
C LEU A 18 14.19 -1.98 3.44
N VAL A 19 13.92 -1.38 4.60
CA VAL A 19 14.56 -0.15 5.07
C VAL A 19 15.68 -0.45 6.07
N PRO A 20 16.71 0.41 6.23
CA PRO A 20 17.81 0.14 7.14
C PRO A 20 17.35 -0.15 8.58
N ALA A 21 16.26 0.48 9.03
CA ALA A 21 15.73 0.33 10.39
C ALA A 21 15.42 -1.13 10.81
N VAL A 22 15.09 -2.03 9.87
CA VAL A 22 14.68 -3.40 10.20
C VAL A 22 15.82 -4.43 10.15
N LEU A 23 17.00 -4.06 9.62
CA LEU A 23 18.14 -4.97 9.45
C LEU A 23 18.64 -5.57 10.77
N ALA A 24 18.66 -4.77 11.85
CA ALA A 24 19.10 -5.25 13.15
C ALA A 24 18.20 -6.39 13.69
N SER A 25 16.89 -6.29 13.48
CA SER A 25 15.93 -7.32 13.86
C SER A 25 16.09 -8.59 13.03
N LEU A 26 16.34 -8.46 11.72
CA LEU A 26 16.62 -9.58 10.83
C LEU A 26 17.92 -10.31 11.24
N LYS A 27 18.98 -9.55 11.52
CA LYS A 27 20.27 -10.09 11.97
C LYS A 27 20.13 -10.85 13.29
N LYS A 28 19.36 -10.33 14.25
CA LYS A 28 19.03 -11.03 15.51
C LYS A 28 18.31 -12.36 15.27
N GLY A 29 17.53 -12.46 14.20
CA GLY A 29 16.89 -13.69 13.73
C GLY A 29 17.79 -14.61 12.90
N GLY A 30 19.08 -14.31 12.74
CA GLY A 30 20.02 -15.10 11.93
C GLY A 30 19.84 -14.92 10.41
N ILE A 31 19.27 -13.79 9.99
CA ILE A 31 19.05 -13.43 8.59
C ILE A 31 20.02 -12.33 8.20
N ASP A 32 20.90 -12.63 7.26
CA ASP A 32 21.81 -11.65 6.66
C ASP A 32 21.13 -10.97 5.46
N VAL A 33 21.53 -9.73 5.16
CA VAL A 33 20.93 -8.94 4.08
C VAL A 33 21.98 -8.65 3.01
N VAL A 34 21.65 -8.95 1.75
CA VAL A 34 22.40 -8.55 0.56
C VAL A 34 21.60 -7.50 -0.20
N LEU A 35 22.18 -6.35 -0.50
CA LEU A 35 21.50 -5.21 -1.11
C LEU A 35 22.10 -4.92 -2.48
N GLU A 36 21.28 -4.75 -3.51
CA GLU A 36 21.69 -4.13 -4.78
C GLU A 36 22.06 -2.66 -4.52
N ALA A 37 23.26 -2.23 -4.92
CA ALA A 37 23.70 -0.85 -4.78
C ALA A 37 22.67 0.13 -5.37
N GLY A 38 22.33 1.15 -4.60
CA GLY A 38 21.35 2.16 -4.96
C GLY A 38 19.88 1.75 -4.76
N ALA A 39 19.57 0.54 -4.28
CA ALA A 39 18.19 0.08 -4.13
C ALA A 39 17.31 0.98 -3.24
N GLY A 40 17.88 1.54 -2.18
CA GLY A 40 17.16 2.42 -1.25
C GLY A 40 17.16 3.91 -1.62
N MET A 41 17.93 4.33 -2.64
CA MET A 41 18.20 5.75 -2.91
C MET A 41 16.93 6.55 -3.18
N ALA A 42 16.02 6.03 -4.01
CA ALA A 42 14.76 6.70 -4.34
C ALA A 42 13.79 6.80 -3.14
N SER A 43 13.96 5.93 -2.14
CA SER A 43 13.24 5.97 -0.87
C SER A 43 13.91 6.84 0.19
N GLY A 44 15.04 7.48 -0.13
CA GLY A 44 15.80 8.30 0.81
C GLY A 44 16.72 7.52 1.74
N TYR A 45 17.09 6.29 1.40
CA TYR A 45 18.01 5.45 2.18
C TYR A 45 19.29 5.17 1.37
N PRO A 46 20.39 5.90 1.62
CA PRO A 46 21.68 5.66 0.96
C PRO A 46 22.29 4.31 1.35
N ASP A 47 23.08 3.72 0.45
CA ASP A 47 23.77 2.44 0.64
C ASP A 47 24.60 2.39 1.93
N ALA A 48 25.21 3.51 2.31
CA ALA A 48 25.98 3.64 3.55
C ALA A 48 25.14 3.33 4.80
N GLU A 49 23.84 3.70 4.82
CA GLU A 49 22.97 3.38 5.95
C GLU A 49 22.69 1.88 6.09
N TYR A 50 22.59 1.17 4.96
CA TYR A 50 22.46 -0.29 4.95
C TYR A 50 23.76 -0.96 5.39
N ALA A 51 24.90 -0.54 4.84
CA ALA A 51 26.22 -1.07 5.19
C ALA A 51 26.52 -0.88 6.69
N ASN A 52 26.25 0.31 7.23
CA ASN A 52 26.43 0.62 8.66
C ASN A 52 25.55 -0.26 9.57
N LYS A 53 24.45 -0.81 9.04
CA LYS A 53 23.56 -1.75 9.75
C LYS A 53 23.82 -3.21 9.42
N GLY A 54 24.92 -3.49 8.72
CA GLY A 54 25.44 -4.84 8.50
C GLY A 54 24.90 -5.54 7.26
N ALA A 55 24.27 -4.83 6.32
CA ALA A 55 23.98 -5.40 5.01
C ALA A 55 25.24 -5.42 4.13
N GLN A 56 25.35 -6.47 3.31
CA GLN A 56 26.34 -6.57 2.25
C GLN A 56 25.80 -5.85 1.00
N VAL A 57 26.38 -4.70 0.66
CA VAL A 57 26.01 -3.96 -0.55
C VAL A 57 26.82 -4.49 -1.73
N VAL A 58 26.15 -4.88 -2.81
CA VAL A 58 26.77 -5.44 -4.02
C VAL A 58 26.38 -4.63 -5.26
N ALA A 59 27.32 -4.46 -6.18
CA ALA A 59 27.10 -3.62 -7.36
C ALA A 59 26.20 -4.28 -8.42
N SER A 60 26.18 -5.62 -8.48
CA SER A 60 25.44 -6.36 -9.50
C SER A 60 24.14 -6.93 -8.94
N ARG A 61 23.05 -6.69 -9.67
CA ARG A 61 21.76 -7.36 -9.47
C ARG A 61 21.91 -8.89 -9.47
N SER A 62 22.66 -9.45 -10.41
CA SER A 62 22.86 -10.91 -10.50
C SER A 62 23.57 -11.49 -9.27
N GLN A 63 24.44 -10.71 -8.62
CA GLN A 63 25.13 -11.13 -7.40
C GLN A 63 24.14 -11.25 -6.23
N VAL A 64 23.15 -10.34 -6.14
CA VAL A 64 22.08 -10.46 -5.14
C VAL A 64 21.33 -11.78 -5.30
N PHE A 65 20.96 -12.13 -6.54
CA PHE A 65 20.31 -13.42 -6.84
C PHE A 65 21.19 -14.62 -6.50
N GLN A 66 22.49 -14.58 -6.82
CA GLN A 66 23.40 -15.69 -6.53
C GLN A 66 23.62 -15.93 -5.04
N GLU A 67 23.67 -14.86 -4.24
CA GLU A 67 24.00 -14.94 -2.83
C GLU A 67 22.78 -15.12 -1.89
N SER A 68 21.57 -14.83 -2.36
CA SER A 68 20.37 -14.76 -1.49
C SER A 68 19.50 -16.00 -1.58
N ASP A 69 18.96 -16.46 -0.46
CA ASP A 69 18.00 -17.58 -0.41
C ASP A 69 16.57 -17.09 -0.70
N CYS A 70 16.26 -15.86 -0.29
CA CYS A 70 14.99 -15.20 -0.51
C CYS A 70 15.18 -13.81 -1.12
N ILE A 71 14.49 -13.52 -2.21
CA ILE A 71 14.46 -12.21 -2.84
C ILE A 71 13.24 -11.44 -2.34
N VAL A 72 13.45 -10.19 -1.93
CA VAL A 72 12.36 -9.29 -1.54
C VAL A 72 12.29 -8.10 -2.50
N GLN A 73 11.10 -7.90 -3.06
CA GLN A 73 10.77 -6.83 -3.98
C GLN A 73 9.44 -6.20 -3.59
N VAL A 74 9.25 -4.94 -3.93
CA VAL A 74 7.95 -4.29 -3.83
C VAL A 74 7.03 -4.84 -4.91
N ARG A 75 7.50 -4.86 -6.16
CA ARG A 75 6.78 -5.37 -7.32
C ARG A 75 7.53 -6.57 -7.92
N MET A 76 6.94 -7.76 -7.78
CA MET A 76 7.45 -8.97 -8.40
C MET A 76 7.06 -9.03 -9.89
N LEU A 77 7.45 -10.10 -10.57
CA LEU A 77 7.23 -10.32 -12.01
C LEU A 77 5.81 -9.98 -12.48
N GLY A 78 4.77 -10.45 -11.81
CA GLY A 78 3.40 -10.18 -12.26
C GLY A 78 2.98 -8.72 -12.14
N ALA A 79 3.52 -8.01 -11.13
CA ALA A 79 3.34 -6.57 -10.94
C ALA A 79 4.38 -5.72 -11.73
N ASN A 80 5.35 -6.35 -12.38
CA ASN A 80 6.37 -5.72 -13.23
C ASN A 80 6.65 -6.58 -14.48
N PRO A 81 5.65 -6.80 -15.35
CA PRO A 81 5.71 -7.84 -16.38
C PRO A 81 6.64 -7.54 -17.55
N HIS A 82 7.16 -6.30 -17.66
CA HIS A 82 8.10 -5.91 -18.71
C HIS A 82 9.55 -5.99 -18.20
N GLU A 83 9.92 -5.13 -17.26
CA GLU A 83 11.29 -5.05 -16.75
C GLU A 83 11.65 -6.24 -15.86
N GLY A 84 10.66 -6.83 -15.15
CA GLY A 84 10.86 -7.96 -14.26
C GLY A 84 11.19 -9.28 -14.97
N LYS A 85 10.93 -9.40 -16.27
CA LYS A 85 11.26 -10.63 -17.03
C LYS A 85 12.75 -10.92 -17.07
N ALA A 86 13.58 -9.88 -17.02
CA ALA A 86 15.03 -10.04 -16.98
C ALA A 86 15.52 -10.78 -15.72
N ASP A 87 14.70 -10.83 -14.66
CA ASP A 87 15.02 -11.52 -13.40
C ASP A 87 14.85 -13.05 -13.50
N LEU A 88 14.01 -13.55 -14.43
CA LEU A 88 13.70 -14.97 -14.55
C LEU A 88 14.96 -15.84 -14.72
N GLN A 89 15.90 -15.38 -15.56
CA GLN A 89 17.17 -16.08 -15.80
C GLN A 89 18.15 -16.02 -14.62
N LEU A 90 17.90 -15.16 -13.63
CA LEU A 90 18.77 -14.98 -12.46
C LEU A 90 18.32 -15.86 -11.28
N PHE A 91 17.06 -16.29 -11.26
CA PHE A 91 16.57 -17.20 -10.24
C PHE A 91 17.23 -18.59 -10.34
N ARG A 92 17.42 -19.21 -9.18
CA ARG A 92 17.90 -20.59 -9.04
C ARG A 92 16.84 -21.44 -8.36
N ASN A 93 16.83 -22.74 -8.69
CA ASN A 93 15.87 -23.69 -8.14
C ASN A 93 15.90 -23.68 -6.61
N GLY A 94 14.72 -23.69 -5.97
CA GLY A 94 14.57 -23.66 -4.53
C GLY A 94 14.64 -22.27 -3.88
N GLN A 95 14.87 -21.20 -4.64
CA GLN A 95 14.79 -19.85 -4.11
C GLN A 95 13.38 -19.43 -3.74
N MET A 96 13.30 -18.48 -2.81
CA MET A 96 12.06 -17.79 -2.46
C MET A 96 12.03 -16.38 -3.06
N VAL A 97 10.83 -15.88 -3.36
CA VAL A 97 10.60 -14.47 -3.69
C VAL A 97 9.32 -13.97 -3.00
N MET A 98 9.36 -12.74 -2.50
CA MET A 98 8.25 -12.12 -1.79
C MET A 98 8.04 -10.67 -2.23
N GLY A 99 6.78 -10.28 -2.40
CA GLY A 99 6.38 -8.95 -2.86
C GLY A 99 4.95 -8.93 -3.37
N THR A 100 4.57 -7.85 -4.04
CA THR A 100 3.28 -7.81 -4.75
C THR A 100 3.43 -8.59 -6.05
N ALA A 101 2.65 -9.66 -6.23
CA ALA A 101 2.80 -10.57 -7.37
C ALA A 101 1.73 -10.38 -8.45
N GLU A 102 0.61 -9.72 -8.15
CA GLU A 102 -0.59 -9.74 -9.01
C GLU A 102 -1.00 -11.19 -9.35
N ALA A 103 -0.90 -12.09 -8.37
CA ALA A 103 -0.94 -13.54 -8.62
C ALA A 103 -2.28 -14.05 -9.20
N LEU A 104 -3.38 -13.36 -8.92
CA LEU A 104 -4.72 -13.73 -9.42
C LEU A 104 -5.06 -13.08 -10.78
N THR A 105 -4.31 -12.06 -11.21
CA THR A 105 -4.54 -11.34 -12.46
C THR A 105 -3.46 -11.63 -13.51
N ASN A 106 -2.28 -12.08 -13.09
CA ASN A 106 -1.16 -12.43 -13.95
C ASN A 106 -0.68 -13.87 -13.68
N ILE A 107 -1.52 -14.83 -14.05
CA ILE A 107 -1.29 -16.27 -13.82
C ILE A 107 0.00 -16.75 -14.53
N SER A 108 0.32 -16.20 -15.72
CA SER A 108 1.54 -16.53 -16.46
C SER A 108 2.80 -16.26 -15.66
N SER A 109 2.86 -15.15 -14.92
CA SER A 109 4.04 -14.83 -14.09
C SER A 109 4.27 -15.86 -12.98
N VAL A 110 3.20 -16.39 -12.39
CA VAL A 110 3.26 -17.42 -11.35
C VAL A 110 3.74 -18.74 -11.96
N GLN A 111 3.26 -19.09 -13.16
CA GLN A 111 3.68 -20.28 -13.89
C GLN A 111 5.16 -20.21 -14.30
N GLU A 112 5.63 -19.05 -14.76
CA GLU A 112 7.03 -18.82 -15.12
C GLU A 112 7.95 -19.03 -13.91
N LEU A 113 7.63 -18.43 -12.76
CA LEU A 113 8.39 -18.65 -11.51
C LEU A 113 8.34 -20.12 -11.05
N ALA A 114 7.17 -20.76 -11.11
CA ALA A 114 7.02 -22.15 -10.73
C ALA A 114 7.85 -23.10 -11.62
N SER A 115 7.96 -22.80 -12.92
CA SER A 115 8.77 -23.60 -13.87
C SER A 115 10.27 -23.60 -13.53
N LEU A 116 10.74 -22.58 -12.81
CA LEU A 116 12.11 -22.46 -12.32
C LEU A 116 12.31 -23.14 -10.95
N GLY A 117 11.24 -23.67 -10.34
CA GLY A 117 11.26 -24.22 -8.99
C GLY A 117 11.38 -23.16 -7.89
N VAL A 118 10.90 -21.94 -8.14
CA VAL A 118 10.88 -20.84 -7.17
C VAL A 118 9.62 -20.88 -6.32
N THR A 119 9.76 -20.68 -5.02
CA THR A 119 8.64 -20.48 -4.09
C THR A 119 8.26 -19.00 -4.04
N SER A 120 7.02 -18.66 -4.44
CA SER A 120 6.54 -17.28 -4.50
C SER A 120 5.53 -16.98 -3.38
N PHE A 121 5.75 -15.89 -2.64
CA PHE A 121 4.80 -15.36 -1.66
C PHE A 121 4.18 -14.05 -2.15
N ALA A 122 2.95 -14.14 -2.63
CA ALA A 122 2.13 -13.00 -3.04
C ALA A 122 1.58 -12.27 -1.81
N LEU A 123 2.21 -11.14 -1.44
CA LEU A 123 1.87 -10.44 -0.20
C LEU A 123 0.48 -9.77 -0.25
N GLU A 124 -0.05 -9.49 -1.44
CA GLU A 124 -1.42 -8.98 -1.60
C GLU A 124 -2.50 -10.00 -1.25
N LEU A 125 -2.15 -11.29 -1.14
CA LEU A 125 -3.06 -12.37 -0.75
C LEU A 125 -3.00 -12.70 0.75
N MET A 126 -2.43 -11.80 1.56
CA MET A 126 -2.37 -11.96 3.01
C MET A 126 -3.79 -12.15 3.59
N PRO A 127 -4.06 -13.23 4.35
CA PRO A 127 -5.37 -13.43 4.95
C PRO A 127 -5.72 -12.30 5.92
N ARG A 128 -6.94 -11.74 5.79
CA ARG A 128 -7.43 -10.66 6.66
C ARG A 128 -7.97 -11.19 7.99
N ILE A 129 -7.06 -11.70 8.81
CA ILE A 129 -7.32 -12.22 10.17
C ILE A 129 -6.44 -11.48 11.18
N THR A 130 -6.88 -11.40 12.44
CA THR A 130 -6.22 -10.60 13.50
C THR A 130 -4.71 -10.86 13.59
N ARG A 131 -4.27 -12.12 13.56
CA ARG A 131 -2.84 -12.49 13.68
C ARG A 131 -1.97 -12.06 12.49
N ALA A 132 -2.56 -11.75 11.34
CA ALA A 132 -1.86 -11.41 10.10
C ALA A 132 -1.94 -9.91 9.75
N GLN A 133 -2.67 -9.10 10.54
CA GLN A 133 -2.85 -7.67 10.29
C GLN A 133 -1.53 -6.91 10.20
N SER A 134 -0.53 -7.25 11.01
CA SER A 134 0.80 -6.63 10.96
C SER A 134 1.62 -6.95 9.70
N MET A 135 1.16 -7.92 8.90
CA MET A 135 1.80 -8.36 7.65
C MET A 135 1.02 -7.88 6.41
N ASP A 136 -0.14 -7.23 6.58
CA ASP A 136 -0.99 -6.78 5.48
C ASP A 136 -0.40 -5.53 4.79
N ILE A 137 0.22 -5.75 3.64
CA ILE A 137 0.80 -4.69 2.82
C ILE A 137 -0.28 -3.77 2.20
N LEU A 138 -1.49 -4.28 1.94
CA LEU A 138 -2.56 -3.51 1.31
C LEU A 138 -3.12 -2.48 2.30
N SER A 139 -3.28 -2.87 3.56
CA SER A 139 -3.66 -1.93 4.63
C SER A 139 -2.58 -0.86 4.85
N SER A 140 -1.31 -1.28 4.86
CA SER A 140 -0.18 -0.34 4.98
C SER A 140 -0.16 0.68 3.84
N MET A 141 -0.29 0.22 2.59
CA MET A 141 -0.31 1.11 1.42
C MET A 141 -1.60 1.93 1.31
N GLY A 142 -2.74 1.38 1.73
CA GLY A 142 -4.00 2.12 1.84
C GLY A 142 -3.88 3.33 2.76
N THR A 143 -3.18 3.18 3.89
CA THR A 143 -2.90 4.29 4.82
C THR A 143 -2.05 5.36 4.13
N VAL A 144 -0.95 4.99 3.48
CA VAL A 144 -0.10 5.95 2.76
C VAL A 144 -0.89 6.67 1.65
N ALA A 145 -1.70 5.93 0.88
CA ALA A 145 -2.53 6.47 -0.19
C ALA A 145 -3.59 7.45 0.33
N GLY A 146 -4.30 7.11 1.40
CA GLY A 146 -5.29 7.99 2.03
C GLY A 146 -4.68 9.30 2.53
N TYR A 147 -3.50 9.21 3.17
CA TYR A 147 -2.76 10.40 3.60
C TYR A 147 -2.31 11.26 2.43
N LYS A 148 -1.64 10.65 1.44
CA LYS A 148 -1.09 11.37 0.29
C LYS A 148 -2.19 11.98 -0.58
N GLY A 149 -3.31 11.28 -0.76
CA GLY A 149 -4.46 11.76 -1.54
C GLY A 149 -4.99 13.10 -1.03
N VAL A 150 -5.13 13.26 0.29
CA VAL A 150 -5.55 14.53 0.89
C VAL A 150 -4.51 15.63 0.69
N LEU A 151 -3.22 15.33 0.82
CA LEU A 151 -2.17 16.33 0.58
C LEU A 151 -2.16 16.81 -0.87
N LEU A 152 -2.36 15.91 -1.83
CA LEU A 152 -2.48 16.26 -3.24
C LEU A 152 -3.71 17.14 -3.49
N ALA A 153 -4.85 16.82 -2.87
CA ALA A 153 -6.05 17.65 -2.92
C ALA A 153 -5.80 19.04 -2.32
N ALA A 154 -5.14 19.13 -1.16
CA ALA A 154 -4.80 20.38 -0.51
C ALA A 154 -3.85 21.25 -1.32
N ASN A 155 -2.87 20.65 -2.00
CA ASN A 155 -1.95 21.36 -2.88
C ASN A 155 -2.63 21.87 -4.16
N SER A 156 -3.65 21.16 -4.64
CA SER A 156 -4.32 21.47 -5.91
C SER A 156 -5.51 22.41 -5.74
N LEU A 157 -6.13 22.43 -4.55
CA LEU A 157 -7.29 23.26 -4.26
C LEU A 157 -6.86 24.73 -4.06
N PRO A 158 -7.40 25.71 -4.82
CA PRO A 158 -7.09 27.12 -4.64
C PRO A 158 -7.85 27.72 -3.44
N LYS A 159 -7.92 26.97 -2.33
CA LYS A 159 -8.61 27.33 -1.10
C LYS A 159 -7.92 26.66 0.09
N MET A 160 -7.76 27.41 1.18
CA MET A 160 -7.25 26.87 2.43
C MET A 160 -8.27 25.91 3.06
N PHE A 161 -7.77 24.83 3.66
CA PHE A 161 -8.61 23.84 4.32
C PHE A 161 -9.30 24.33 5.60
N PRO A 162 -8.60 25.00 6.54
CA PRO A 162 -9.21 25.38 7.80
C PRO A 162 -10.12 26.60 7.66
N MET A 163 -11.03 26.76 8.60
CA MET A 163 -11.66 28.04 8.85
C MET A 163 -10.60 29.00 9.40
N LEU A 164 -10.49 30.19 8.80
CA LEU A 164 -9.61 31.24 9.30
C LEU A 164 -10.42 32.51 9.55
N MET A 165 -10.41 32.97 10.80
CA MET A 165 -10.94 34.28 11.17
C MET A 165 -9.76 35.25 11.22
N THR A 166 -9.73 36.20 10.29
CA THR A 166 -8.61 37.15 10.14
C THR A 166 -9.12 38.59 10.17
N ALA A 167 -8.20 39.55 10.28
CA ALA A 167 -8.54 40.97 10.18
C ALA A 167 -9.18 41.34 8.82
N ALA A 168 -8.87 40.60 7.76
CA ALA A 168 -9.43 40.79 6.42
C ALA A 168 -10.80 40.12 6.22
N GLY A 169 -11.30 39.39 7.23
CA GLY A 169 -12.55 38.64 7.17
C GLY A 169 -12.36 37.13 7.41
N THR A 170 -13.44 36.39 7.20
CA THR A 170 -13.51 34.95 7.47
C THR A 170 -13.40 34.13 6.19
N VAL A 171 -12.42 33.22 6.16
CA VAL A 171 -12.32 32.17 5.15
C VAL A 171 -13.07 30.95 5.66
N THR A 172 -14.09 30.51 4.91
CA THR A 172 -14.82 29.27 5.23
C THR A 172 -13.95 28.04 4.98
N PRO A 173 -14.12 26.95 5.73
CA PRO A 173 -13.31 25.75 5.53
C PRO A 173 -13.56 25.12 4.15
N ALA A 174 -12.58 24.32 3.68
CA ALA A 174 -12.82 23.42 2.56
C ALA A 174 -13.85 22.36 2.94
N LYS A 175 -14.71 21.98 1.99
CA LYS A 175 -15.64 20.86 2.13
C LYS A 175 -15.04 19.66 1.41
N VAL A 176 -14.89 18.54 2.11
CA VAL A 176 -14.31 17.31 1.59
C VAL A 176 -15.32 16.19 1.76
N LEU A 177 -15.70 15.55 0.65
CA LEU A 177 -16.50 14.34 0.66
C LEU A 177 -15.58 13.14 0.40
N ILE A 178 -15.59 12.16 1.30
CA ILE A 178 -14.86 10.89 1.15
C ILE A 178 -15.86 9.78 0.81
N ILE A 179 -15.69 9.15 -0.36
CA ILE A 179 -16.51 8.03 -0.81
C ILE A 179 -15.73 6.73 -0.58
N GLY A 180 -16.28 5.86 0.28
CA GLY A 180 -15.64 4.66 0.79
C GLY A 180 -14.81 4.92 2.04
N ALA A 181 -15.10 4.18 3.12
CA ALA A 181 -14.42 4.25 4.42
C ALA A 181 -13.75 2.91 4.75
N GLY A 182 -12.98 2.38 3.79
CA GLY A 182 -11.92 1.41 4.07
C GLY A 182 -10.68 2.08 4.68
N VAL A 183 -9.56 1.37 4.75
CA VAL A 183 -8.32 1.88 5.37
C VAL A 183 -7.87 3.23 4.77
N ALA A 184 -7.87 3.34 3.45
CA ALA A 184 -7.50 4.60 2.78
C ALA A 184 -8.50 5.74 3.05
N GLY A 185 -9.80 5.43 3.04
CA GLY A 185 -10.86 6.41 3.30
C GLY A 185 -10.82 6.95 4.72
N LEU A 186 -10.69 6.07 5.72
CA LEU A 186 -10.55 6.47 7.13
C LEU A 186 -9.29 7.31 7.36
N GLN A 187 -8.18 6.96 6.71
CA GLN A 187 -6.97 7.78 6.78
C GLN A 187 -7.17 9.14 6.12
N ALA A 188 -7.85 9.20 4.96
CA ALA A 188 -8.18 10.46 4.30
C ALA A 188 -9.09 11.34 5.16
N ILE A 189 -10.10 10.77 5.83
CA ILE A 189 -10.95 11.48 6.79
C ILE A 189 -10.09 12.10 7.89
N SER A 190 -9.24 11.30 8.54
CA SER A 190 -8.37 11.75 9.63
C SER A 190 -7.47 12.91 9.20
N VAL A 191 -6.85 12.83 8.02
CA VAL A 191 -5.93 13.85 7.52
C VAL A 191 -6.67 15.13 7.12
N ALA A 192 -7.80 15.02 6.40
CA ALA A 192 -8.60 16.17 6.01
C ALA A 192 -9.14 16.93 7.24
N ARG A 193 -9.54 16.20 8.29
CA ARG A 193 -9.93 16.80 9.58
C ARG A 193 -8.77 17.51 10.28
N ARG A 194 -7.57 16.91 10.30
CA ARG A 194 -6.36 17.55 10.86
C ARG A 194 -5.96 18.83 10.12
N LEU A 195 -6.22 18.91 8.82
CA LEU A 195 -6.05 20.12 8.02
C LEU A 195 -7.16 21.16 8.25
N GLY A 196 -8.20 20.84 9.02
CA GLY A 196 -9.28 21.76 9.39
C GLY A 196 -10.47 21.80 8.42
N ALA A 197 -10.57 20.84 7.49
CA ALA A 197 -11.71 20.77 6.58
C ALA A 197 -13.02 20.36 7.29
N ALA A 198 -14.14 20.79 6.71
CA ALA A 198 -15.44 20.20 6.95
C ALA A 198 -15.51 18.89 6.13
N VAL A 199 -15.52 17.75 6.82
CA VAL A 199 -15.44 16.43 6.19
C VAL A 199 -16.77 15.71 6.32
N GLU A 200 -17.29 15.26 5.20
CA GLU A 200 -18.40 14.32 5.10
C GLU A 200 -17.88 13.03 4.49
N ALA A 201 -18.43 11.88 4.89
CA ALA A 201 -18.03 10.60 4.35
C ALA A 201 -19.20 9.65 4.18
N TYR A 202 -19.12 8.84 3.13
CA TYR A 202 -20.12 7.86 2.75
C TYR A 202 -19.48 6.49 2.57
N ASP A 203 -20.14 5.44 3.03
CA ASP A 203 -19.81 4.04 2.72
C ASP A 203 -21.12 3.25 2.72
N ILE A 204 -21.20 2.20 1.90
CA ILE A 204 -22.39 1.36 1.84
C ILE A 204 -22.54 0.48 3.08
N ARG A 205 -21.43 0.18 3.77
CA ARG A 205 -21.43 -0.69 4.95
C ARG A 205 -21.92 0.08 6.17
N PRO A 206 -22.94 -0.39 6.88
CA PRO A 206 -23.41 0.27 8.10
C PRO A 206 -22.34 0.32 9.21
N ALA A 207 -21.49 -0.70 9.30
CA ALA A 207 -20.51 -0.85 10.39
C ALA A 207 -19.45 0.25 10.46
N VAL A 208 -19.17 0.95 9.36
CA VAL A 208 -18.17 2.02 9.35
C VAL A 208 -18.70 3.39 9.74
N LYS A 209 -20.02 3.52 9.96
CA LYS A 209 -20.64 4.78 10.42
C LYS A 209 -20.01 5.28 11.72
N GLU A 210 -19.88 4.41 12.72
CA GLU A 210 -19.28 4.77 14.00
C GLU A 210 -17.80 5.16 13.85
N GLN A 211 -17.07 4.49 12.96
CA GLN A 211 -15.67 4.81 12.67
C GLN A 211 -15.54 6.21 12.06
N ILE A 212 -16.39 6.56 11.08
CA ILE A 212 -16.45 7.88 10.46
C ILE A 212 -16.75 8.97 11.50
N LEU A 213 -17.77 8.73 12.34
CA LEU A 213 -18.17 9.67 13.39
C LEU A 213 -17.07 9.86 14.45
N SER A 214 -16.38 8.78 14.85
CA SER A 214 -15.28 8.84 15.82
C SER A 214 -14.08 9.67 15.34
N LEU A 215 -13.88 9.77 14.01
CA LEU A 215 -12.88 10.63 13.39
C LEU A 215 -13.36 12.09 13.24
N GLY A 216 -14.58 12.38 13.65
CA GLY A 216 -15.18 13.72 13.63
C GLY A 216 -15.68 14.17 12.25
N ALA A 217 -15.89 13.25 11.32
CA ALA A 217 -16.58 13.51 10.06
C ALA A 217 -18.08 13.24 10.17
N LYS A 218 -18.87 13.90 9.33
CA LYS A 218 -20.31 13.64 9.21
C LYS A 218 -20.53 12.42 8.31
N PHE A 219 -21.31 11.44 8.78
CA PHE A 219 -21.76 10.35 7.93
C PHE A 219 -22.88 10.81 7.01
N VAL A 220 -22.74 10.56 5.71
CA VAL A 220 -23.77 10.83 4.70
C VAL A 220 -24.74 9.65 4.72
N GLU A 221 -25.95 9.87 5.22
CA GLU A 221 -27.01 8.86 5.19
C GLU A 221 -27.81 8.97 3.89
N LEU A 222 -27.82 7.89 3.12
CA LEU A 222 -28.66 7.78 1.93
C LEU A 222 -29.84 6.85 2.24
N PRO A 223 -31.09 7.17 1.86
CA PRO A 223 -32.25 6.30 2.02
C PRO A 223 -32.21 5.10 1.06
N LEU A 224 -31.26 4.19 1.32
CA LEU A 224 -30.96 2.97 0.58
C LEU A 224 -31.01 1.76 1.54
N GLU A 225 -31.44 0.60 1.04
CA GLU A 225 -31.41 -0.64 1.80
C GLU A 225 -30.00 -1.24 1.79
N THR A 226 -29.28 -1.16 2.91
CA THR A 226 -27.85 -1.54 3.02
C THR A 226 -27.57 -2.67 4.01
N GLY A 227 -28.61 -3.31 4.56
CA GLY A 227 -28.46 -4.33 5.60
C GLY A 227 -27.60 -5.53 5.22
N GLU A 228 -27.53 -5.87 3.92
CA GLU A 228 -26.72 -6.98 3.39
C GLU A 228 -25.50 -6.51 2.59
N ALA A 229 -25.14 -5.23 2.65
CA ALA A 229 -24.06 -4.64 1.88
C ALA A 229 -22.66 -5.06 2.35
N GLU A 230 -22.54 -5.84 3.42
CA GLU A 230 -21.29 -6.32 3.99
C GLU A 230 -21.23 -7.86 3.99
N ASP A 231 -20.04 -8.43 3.70
CA ASP A 231 -19.78 -9.86 3.81
C ASP A 231 -19.16 -10.25 5.16
N LYS A 232 -18.94 -11.56 5.38
CA LYS A 232 -18.36 -12.07 6.63
C LYS A 232 -16.91 -11.62 6.87
N GLY A 233 -16.22 -11.12 5.84
CA GLY A 233 -14.86 -10.59 5.92
C GLY A 233 -14.82 -9.07 6.09
N GLY A 234 -15.97 -8.41 6.22
CA GLY A 234 -16.10 -6.96 6.35
C GLY A 234 -15.99 -6.18 5.04
N TYR A 235 -16.07 -6.87 3.90
CA TYR A 235 -16.05 -6.24 2.58
C TYR A 235 -17.43 -5.83 2.12
N ALA A 236 -17.45 -4.73 1.35
CA ALA A 236 -18.61 -4.31 0.61
C ALA A 236 -19.00 -5.37 -0.44
N LYS A 237 -20.29 -5.71 -0.53
CA LYS A 237 -20.84 -6.54 -1.61
C LYS A 237 -21.35 -5.68 -2.76
N ALA A 238 -21.19 -6.18 -3.97
CA ALA A 238 -21.79 -5.57 -5.15
C ALA A 238 -23.32 -5.51 -4.99
N GLN A 239 -23.88 -4.34 -5.31
CA GLN A 239 -25.32 -4.08 -5.36
C GLN A 239 -25.80 -4.10 -6.82
N ASP A 240 -27.11 -4.04 -7.02
CA ASP A 240 -27.69 -3.95 -8.36
C ASP A 240 -27.63 -2.53 -8.96
N GLU A 241 -27.91 -2.42 -10.26
CA GLU A 241 -27.90 -1.11 -10.94
C GLU A 241 -29.01 -0.17 -10.46
N ALA A 242 -30.13 -0.68 -9.94
CA ALA A 242 -31.19 0.16 -9.39
C ALA A 242 -30.69 0.88 -8.13
N PHE A 243 -30.00 0.16 -7.25
CA PHE A 243 -29.31 0.69 -6.09
C PHE A 243 -28.26 1.72 -6.51
N TYR A 244 -27.37 1.39 -7.45
CA TYR A 244 -26.31 2.32 -7.87
C TYR A 244 -26.86 3.57 -8.55
N LYS A 245 -27.94 3.46 -9.33
CA LYS A 245 -28.61 4.62 -9.91
C LYS A 245 -29.13 5.55 -8.82
N LYS A 246 -29.86 5.01 -7.84
CA LYS A 246 -30.40 5.80 -6.74
C LYS A 246 -29.28 6.41 -5.87
N GLN A 247 -28.20 5.68 -5.63
CA GLN A 247 -27.02 6.17 -4.93
C GLN A 247 -26.39 7.38 -5.63
N ARG A 248 -26.23 7.33 -6.96
CA ARG A 248 -25.71 8.44 -7.76
C ARG A 248 -26.62 9.67 -7.77
N GLU A 249 -27.94 9.47 -7.68
CA GLU A 249 -28.91 10.58 -7.63
C GLU A 249 -28.92 11.30 -6.27
N LEU A 250 -28.48 10.64 -5.20
CA LEU A 250 -28.53 11.16 -3.84
C LEU A 250 -27.19 11.73 -3.32
N LEU A 251 -26.08 11.44 -3.99
CA LEU A 251 -24.73 11.97 -3.70
C LEU A 251 -24.46 13.27 -4.47
#